data_AF-A0A969EZ37-F1
#
_entry.id   AF-A0A969EZ37-F1
#
_cell.length_a   1.000
_cell.length_b   1.000
_cell.length_c   1.000
_cell.angle_alpha   90.00
_cell.angle_beta   90.00
_cell.angle_gamma   90.00
#
_symmetry.space_group_name_H-M   'P 1'
#
loop_
_entity.id
_entity.type
_entity.pdbx_description
1 polymer ?
#
loop_
_entity_poly.entity_id
_entity_poly.type
_entity_poly.pdbx_seq_one_letter_code
_entity_poly.pdbx_strand_id
1 'polypeptide(L)'
;MVVGQSPADVLAMGVMDNPTQERTMYLSADGTLPTAFLQSLEPDQITLRFNRDVQGQNLVRQAQNSLPDLRQVVAPDVDWLRHLQQVRQADIQRRLQTRQRRGRQR
;
A
#
# COMPACT_ATOMS: atom_id res chain seq x y z
N MET A 1 -10.09 6.74 0.26
CA MET A 1 -9.80 5.77 -0.82
C MET A 1 -8.29 5.71 -1.04
N VAL A 2 -7.76 4.52 -1.30
CA VAL A 2 -6.35 4.29 -1.63
C VAL A 2 -6.25 3.79 -3.06
N VAL A 3 -5.43 4.46 -3.87
CA VAL A 3 -5.13 4.03 -5.26
C VAL A 3 -3.75 3.39 -5.27
N GLY A 4 -3.66 2.14 -5.72
CA GLY A 4 -2.41 1.38 -5.86
C GLY A 4 -2.03 1.15 -7.31
N GLN A 5 -0.76 0.80 -7.56
CA GLN A 5 -0.26 0.52 -8.90
C GLN A 5 -0.86 -0.75 -9.52
N SER A 6 -0.94 -1.82 -8.74
CA SER A 6 -1.42 -3.14 -9.19
C SER A 6 -2.46 -3.74 -8.22
N PRO A 7 -3.24 -4.75 -8.67
CA PRO A 7 -4.16 -5.46 -7.78
C PRO A 7 -3.45 -6.12 -6.59
N ALA A 8 -2.24 -6.65 -6.81
CA ALA A 8 -1.46 -7.30 -5.75
C ALA A 8 -1.02 -6.31 -4.67
N ASP A 9 -0.59 -5.11 -5.07
CA ASP A 9 -0.20 -4.05 -4.13
C ASP A 9 -1.41 -3.58 -3.32
N VAL A 10 -2.55 -3.39 -3.98
CA VAL A 10 -3.82 -3.03 -3.33
C VAL A 10 -4.21 -4.05 -2.26
N LEU A 11 -4.17 -5.35 -2.59
CA LEU A 11 -4.45 -6.40 -1.63
C LEU A 11 -3.43 -6.42 -0.48
N ALA A 12 -2.15 -6.22 -0.78
CA ALA A 12 -1.11 -6.17 0.23
C ALA A 12 -1.35 -5.02 1.22
N MET A 13 -1.69 -3.83 0.72
CA MET A 13 -2.05 -2.67 1.53
C MET A 13 -3.30 -2.94 2.38
N GLY A 14 -4.35 -3.51 1.81
CA GLY A 14 -5.56 -3.87 2.56
C GLY A 14 -5.32 -4.90 3.68
N VAL A 15 -4.32 -5.77 3.54
CA VAL A 15 -3.91 -6.72 4.59
C VAL A 15 -3.07 -6.04 5.69
N MET A 16 -2.32 -4.98 5.35
CA MET A 16 -1.45 -4.25 6.28
C MET A 16 -2.18 -3.14 7.03
N ASP A 17 -3.11 -2.47 6.37
CA ASP A 17 -3.90 -1.40 6.98
C ASP A 17 -4.79 -1.99 8.09
N ASN A 18 -4.93 -1.23 9.18
CA ASN A 18 -5.49 -1.74 10.43
C ASN A 18 -7.01 -2.01 10.27
N PRO A 19 -7.53 -3.21 10.60
CA PRO A 19 -8.95 -3.53 10.45
C PRO A 19 -9.90 -2.67 11.31
N THR A 20 -9.38 -1.84 12.22
CA THR A 20 -10.17 -0.89 13.01
C THR A 20 -10.37 0.47 12.31
N GLN A 21 -9.78 0.70 11.13
CA GLN A 21 -10.02 1.92 10.36
C GLN A 21 -11.39 1.89 9.68
N GLU A 22 -11.96 3.09 9.48
CA GLU A 22 -13.12 3.31 8.62
C GLU A 22 -12.96 2.58 7.28
N ARG A 23 -14.09 2.18 6.68
CA ARG A 23 -14.14 1.42 5.44
C ARG A 23 -13.32 2.10 4.35
N THR A 24 -12.10 1.62 4.13
CA THR A 24 -11.21 2.13 3.10
C THR A 24 -11.48 1.40 1.80
N MET A 25 -11.91 2.14 0.78
CA MET A 25 -11.96 1.61 -0.59
C MET A 25 -10.56 1.61 -1.18
N TYR A 26 -10.19 0.50 -1.83
CA TYR A 26 -8.94 0.38 -2.56
C TYR A 26 -9.21 0.20 -4.04
N LEU A 27 -8.40 0.88 -4.86
CA LEU A 27 -8.51 0.89 -6.31
C LEU A 27 -7.15 0.61 -6.95
N SER A 28 -7.09 -0.32 -7.90
CA SER A 28 -5.88 -0.53 -8.70
C SER A 28 -5.93 0.37 -9.94
N ALA A 29 -4.83 1.07 -10.21
CA ALA A 29 -4.64 1.84 -11.44
C ALA A 29 -4.26 0.95 -12.64
N ASP A 30 -3.60 -0.19 -12.40
CA ASP A 30 -3.19 -1.15 -13.44
C ASP A 30 -2.53 -0.48 -14.65
N GLY A 31 -1.58 0.42 -14.36
CA GLY A 31 -0.82 1.18 -15.37
C GLY A 31 -1.35 2.57 -15.72
N THR A 32 -2.64 2.87 -15.51
CA THR A 32 -3.23 4.19 -15.84
C THR A 32 -4.16 4.68 -14.74
N LEU A 33 -3.99 5.93 -14.30
CA LEU A 33 -4.91 6.50 -13.32
C LEU A 33 -6.29 6.73 -13.95
N PRO A 34 -7.40 6.31 -13.29
CA PRO A 34 -8.76 6.60 -13.75
C PRO A 34 -9.12 8.06 -13.42
N THR A 35 -8.41 9.00 -14.04
CA THR A 35 -8.40 10.43 -13.70
C THR A 35 -9.79 11.04 -13.62
N ALA A 36 -10.67 10.77 -14.59
CA ALA A 36 -12.02 11.35 -14.59
C ALA A 36 -12.85 10.94 -13.35
N PHE A 37 -12.69 9.70 -12.89
CA PHE A 37 -13.32 9.22 -11.66
C PHE A 37 -12.66 9.82 -10.41
N LEU A 38 -11.33 9.94 -10.41
CA LEU A 38 -10.61 10.53 -9.28
C LEU A 38 -10.90 12.04 -9.13
N GLN A 39 -11.10 12.75 -10.23
CA GLN A 39 -11.48 14.17 -10.24
C GLN A 39 -12.91 14.42 -9.74
N SER A 40 -13.78 13.41 -9.73
CA SER A 40 -15.14 13.53 -9.18
C SER A 40 -15.19 13.36 -7.66
N LEU A 41 -14.05 13.19 -7.00
CA LEU A 41 -13.93 13.01 -5.56
C LEU A 41 -13.13 14.16 -4.95
N GLU A 42 -13.32 14.40 -3.65
CA GLU A 42 -12.52 15.39 -2.93
C GLU A 42 -11.05 14.91 -2.82
N PRO A 43 -10.04 15.78 -3.10
CA PRO A 43 -8.63 15.37 -3.11
C PRO A 43 -8.13 14.78 -1.78
N ASP A 44 -8.64 15.27 -0.65
CA ASP A 44 -8.29 14.80 0.70
C ASP A 44 -8.81 13.38 0.99
N GLN A 45 -9.80 12.91 0.22
CA GLN A 45 -10.34 11.55 0.30
C GLN A 45 -9.51 10.52 -0.47
N ILE A 46 -8.52 10.94 -1.26
CA ILE A 46 -7.75 10.04 -2.12
C ILE A 46 -6.28 10.04 -1.69
N THR A 47 -5.68 8.86 -1.60
CA THR A 47 -4.23 8.70 -1.44
C THR A 47 -3.69 7.78 -2.53
N LEU A 48 -2.75 8.27 -3.32
CA LEU A 48 -1.97 7.45 -4.24
C LEU A 48 -0.81 6.79 -3.49
N ARG A 49 -0.80 5.45 -3.48
CA ARG A 49 0.27 4.63 -2.94
C ARG A 49 0.97 3.90 -4.09
N PHE A 50 2.28 4.10 -4.28
CA PHE A 50 3.01 3.63 -5.47
C PHE A 50 4.33 2.94 -5.14
N ASN A 51 4.84 2.11 -6.06
CA ASN A 51 6.08 1.34 -5.88
C ASN A 51 7.32 2.19 -6.19
N ARG A 52 8.49 1.75 -5.72
CA ARG A 52 9.79 2.37 -6.01
C ARG A 52 10.35 1.88 -7.35
N ASP A 53 9.57 2.01 -8.41
CA ASP A 53 9.96 1.59 -9.76
C ASP A 53 9.56 2.64 -10.81
N VAL A 54 9.90 2.38 -12.07
CA VAL A 54 9.60 3.26 -13.19
C VAL A 54 8.10 3.44 -13.38
N GLN A 55 7.30 2.40 -13.17
CA GLN A 55 5.85 2.46 -13.33
C GLN A 55 5.19 3.32 -12.24
N GLY A 56 5.64 3.21 -11.00
CA GLY A 56 5.22 4.06 -9.90
C GLY A 56 5.52 5.53 -10.15
N GLN A 57 6.72 5.83 -10.68
CA GLN A 57 7.08 7.19 -11.09
C GLN A 57 6.23 7.70 -12.27
N ASN A 58 5.83 6.82 -13.19
CA ASN A 58 4.90 7.19 -14.26
C ASN A 58 3.52 7.55 -13.72
N LEU A 59 3.00 6.80 -12.75
CA LEU A 59 1.73 7.10 -12.10
C LEU A 59 1.78 8.41 -11.32
N VAL A 60 2.88 8.70 -10.62
CA VAL A 60 3.08 9.98 -9.94
C VAL A 60 3.05 11.14 -10.92
N ARG A 61 3.73 11.03 -12.07
CA ARG A 61 3.70 12.06 -13.11
C ARG A 61 2.29 12.26 -13.67
N GLN A 62 1.53 11.18 -13.89
CA GLN A 62 0.12 11.29 -14.30
C GLN A 62 -0.72 12.02 -13.23
N ALA A 63 -0.54 11.67 -11.95
CA ALA A 63 -1.24 12.33 -10.85
C ALA A 63 -0.89 13.81 -10.74
N GLN A 64 0.39 14.18 -10.81
CA GLN A 64 0.81 15.59 -10.73
C GLN A 64 0.19 16.45 -11.83
N ASN A 65 0.00 15.88 -13.02
CA ASN A 65 -0.58 16.61 -14.15
C ASN A 65 -2.10 16.78 -14.05
N SER A 66 -2.81 15.81 -13.47
CA SER A 66 -4.28 15.78 -13.52
C SER A 66 -4.98 15.91 -12.17
N LEU A 67 -4.26 15.69 -11.07
CA LEU A 67 -4.70 15.62 -9.68
C LEU A 67 -3.58 16.19 -8.77
N PRO A 68 -3.20 17.48 -8.92
CA PRO A 68 -2.00 18.03 -8.28
C PRO A 68 -2.05 18.00 -6.73
N ASP A 69 -3.24 18.08 -6.15
CA ASP A 69 -3.45 18.08 -4.69
C ASP A 69 -3.55 16.67 -4.09
N LEU A 70 -3.38 15.63 -4.92
CA LEU A 70 -3.49 14.24 -4.49
C LEU A 70 -2.37 13.89 -3.50
N ARG A 71 -2.75 13.34 -2.34
CA ARG A 71 -1.77 12.82 -1.37
C ARG A 71 -1.02 11.62 -1.97
N GLN A 72 0.30 11.67 -1.89
CA GLN A 72 1.19 10.65 -2.44
C GLN A 72 2.00 9.96 -1.34
N VAL A 73 2.11 8.64 -1.42
CA VAL A 73 2.90 7.81 -0.48
C VAL A 73 3.67 6.76 -1.28
N VAL A 74 4.98 6.72 -1.08
CA VAL A 74 5.85 5.71 -1.70
C VAL A 74 5.92 4.46 -0.83
N ALA A 75 6.04 3.28 -1.45
CA ALA A 75 6.31 2.04 -0.75
C ALA A 75 7.57 2.15 0.13
N PRO A 76 7.60 1.52 1.32
CA PRO A 76 8.80 1.49 2.17
C PRO A 76 9.95 0.70 1.53
N ASP A 77 9.62 -0.34 0.77
CA ASP A 77 10.52 -1.23 0.02
C ASP A 77 10.37 -1.01 -1.50
N VAL A 78 10.81 -1.98 -2.31
CA VAL A 78 10.62 -2.00 -3.77
C VAL A 78 9.14 -1.84 -4.14
N ASP A 79 8.26 -2.60 -3.51
CA ASP A 79 6.82 -2.59 -3.73
C ASP A 79 6.05 -2.98 -2.45
N TRP A 80 4.74 -2.72 -2.43
CA TRP A 80 3.89 -2.96 -1.26
C TRP A 80 3.74 -4.45 -0.93
N LEU A 81 3.76 -5.32 -1.95
CA LEU A 81 3.68 -6.76 -1.76
C LEU A 81 4.91 -7.32 -1.05
N ARG A 82 6.11 -6.94 -1.49
CA ARG A 82 7.38 -7.30 -0.89
C ARG A 82 7.48 -6.76 0.52
N HIS A 83 6.98 -5.54 0.77
CA HIS A 83 6.91 -5.01 2.12
C HIS A 83 6.04 -5.88 3.04
N LEU A 84 4.84 -6.27 2.61
CA LEU A 84 3.98 -7.19 3.38
C LEU A 84 4.69 -8.52 3.69
N GLN A 85 5.39 -9.11 2.71
CA GLN A 85 6.13 -10.36 2.91
C GLN A 85 7.20 -10.23 4.01
N GLN A 86 7.94 -9.12 4.02
CA GLN A 86 8.95 -8.86 5.04
C GLN A 86 8.33 -8.71 6.43
N VAL A 87 7.25 -7.92 6.55
CA VAL A 87 6.52 -7.72 7.81
C VAL A 87 6.02 -9.06 8.36
N ARG A 88 5.43 -9.91 7.50
CA ARG A 88 4.96 -11.24 7.89
C ARG A 88 6.11 -12.15 8.32
N GLN A 89 7.22 -12.16 7.59
CA GLN A 89 8.37 -12.97 7.96
C GLN A 89 8.94 -12.58 9.34
N ALA A 90 9.03 -11.27 9.62
CA ALA A 90 9.49 -10.76 10.90
C ALA A 90 8.55 -11.16 12.06
N ASP A 91 7.24 -11.14 11.84
CA ASP A 91 6.25 -11.58 12.82
C ASP A 91 6.36 -13.08 13.12
N ILE A 92 6.57 -13.90 12.09
CA ILE A 92 6.76 -15.35 12.25
C ILE A 92 8.01 -15.63 13.08
N GLN A 93 9.14 -14.99 12.75
CA GLN A 93 10.39 -15.15 13.49
C GLN A 93 10.24 -14.75 14.96
N ARG A 94 9.58 -13.62 15.25
CA ARG A 94 9.31 -13.18 16.63
C ARG A 94 8.51 -14.24 17.40
N ARG A 95 7.45 -14.79 16.81
CA ARG A 95 6.62 -15.83 17.45
C ARG A 95 7.41 -17.11 17.75
N LEU A 96 8.31 -17.53 16.85
CA LEU A 96 9.18 -18.69 17.05
C LEU A 96 10.18 -18.46 18.19
N GLN A 97 10.82 -17.29 18.26
CA GLN A 97 11.73 -16.94 19.35
C GLN A 97 11.03 -16.92 20.71
N THR A 98 9.81 -16.37 20.79
CA THR A 98 9.02 -16.37 22.04
C THR A 98 8.71 -17.80 22.50
N ARG A 99 8.38 -18.71 21.57
CA ARG A 99 8.12 -20.12 21.90
C ARG A 99 9.36 -20.85 22.41
N GLN A 100 10.52 -20.67 21.76
CA GLN A 100 11.78 -21.27 22.21
C GLN A 100 12.20 -20.77 23.61
N ARG A 101 11.99 -19.49 23.92
CA ARG A 101 12.25 -18.93 25.26
C ARG A 101 11.35 -19.55 26.33
N ARG A 102 10.06 -19.78 26.04
CA ARG A 102 9.11 -20.42 26.96
C ARG A 102 9.40 -21.92 27.15
N GLY A 103 9.91 -22.60 26.13
CA GLY A 103 10.29 -24.02 26.20
C GLY A 103 11.55 -24.31 27.00
N ARG A 104 12.46 -23.33 27.15
CA ARG A 104 13.70 -23.45 27.96
C ARG A 104 13.54 -23.09 29.44
N GLN A 105 12.39 -22.55 29.84
CA GLN A 105 12.06 -22.21 31.24
C GLN A 105 11.20 -23.28 31.93
N ARG A 106 11.05 -24.45 31.31
CA ARG A 106 10.45 -25.66 31.89
C ARG A 106 11.53 -26.72 31.99
#